data_AF-A0A0W1DNP6-F1
#
_entry.id   AF-A0A0W1DNP6-F1
#
_cell.length_a   1.000
_cell.length_b   1.000
_cell.length_c   1.000
_cell.angle_alpha   90.00
_cell.angle_beta   90.00
_cell.angle_gamma   90.00
#
_symmetry.space_group_name_H-M   'P 1'
#
loop_
_entity.id
_entity.type
_entity.pdbx_description
1 polymer ?
#
loop_
_entity_poly.entity_id
_entity_poly.type
_entity_poly.pdbx_seq_one_letter_code
_entity_poly.pdbx_strand_id
1 'polypeptide(L)'
;MTGCVDLEPHGYTGMTALERAIMAEWDAGLSYKRIALKLNCPPRRVETTISNYDGKADHAFACRAAKQGSDQLLAAIALHHPERIAA
;
A
#
# COMPACT_ATOMS: atom_id res chain seq x y z
N MET A 1 2.75 -0.62 -38.08
CA MET A 1 3.27 0.28 -37.03
C MET A 1 2.25 0.25 -35.91
N THR A 2 2.41 -0.69 -34.99
CA THR A 2 1.42 -0.98 -33.94
C THR A 2 1.82 -0.13 -32.75
N GLY A 3 1.00 0.88 -32.42
CA GLY A 3 1.24 1.75 -31.28
C GLY A 3 1.27 0.93 -30.00
N CYS A 4 2.39 1.01 -29.29
CA CYS A 4 2.46 0.59 -27.90
C CYS A 4 1.46 1.45 -27.14
N VAL A 5 0.38 0.83 -26.65
CA VAL A 5 -0.54 1.46 -25.74
C VAL A 5 0.26 1.78 -24.49
N ASP A 6 0.53 3.07 -24.25
CA ASP A 6 1.03 3.57 -22.99
C ASP A 6 -0.01 3.20 -21.92
N LEU A 7 0.15 2.02 -21.32
CA LEU A 7 -0.49 1.67 -20.07
C LEU A 7 0.11 2.61 -19.03
N GLU A 8 -0.51 3.77 -18.80
CA GLU A 8 -0.19 4.59 -17.64
C GLU A 8 -0.32 3.69 -16.41
N PRO A 9 0.78 3.38 -15.70
CA PRO A 9 0.71 2.56 -14.51
C PRO A 9 -0.08 3.35 -13.48
N HIS A 10 -1.01 2.63 -12.87
CA HIS A 10 -2.04 3.09 -11.95
C HIS A 10 -1.60 4.21 -10.99
N GLY A 11 -2.35 5.32 -10.96
CA GLY A 11 -2.65 6.01 -9.70
C GLY A 11 -1.68 7.05 -9.14
N TYR A 12 -0.82 7.72 -9.94
CA TYR A 12 0.14 8.72 -9.42
C TYR A 12 -0.34 10.19 -9.41
N THR A 13 -1.65 10.46 -9.35
CA THR A 13 -2.15 11.83 -9.16
C THR A 13 -1.82 12.30 -7.74
N GLY A 14 -0.81 13.18 -7.61
CA GLY A 14 -0.39 13.76 -6.32
C GLY A 14 1.07 13.48 -5.92
N MET A 15 1.79 12.63 -6.66
CA MET A 15 3.22 12.41 -6.40
C MET A 15 4.08 13.57 -6.88
N THR A 16 5.08 13.91 -6.07
CA THR A 16 6.20 14.76 -6.49
C THR A 16 7.08 14.03 -7.52
N ALA A 17 7.82 14.79 -8.32
CA ALA A 17 8.75 14.23 -9.31
C ALA A 17 9.76 13.24 -8.70
N LEU A 18 10.21 13.51 -7.46
CA LEU A 18 11.11 12.63 -6.74
C LEU A 18 10.45 11.31 -6.31
N GLU A 19 9.21 11.35 -5.85
CA GLU A 19 8.48 10.12 -5.46
C GLU A 19 8.23 9.22 -6.66
N ARG A 20 7.87 9.81 -7.81
CA ARG A 20 7.72 9.07 -9.07
C ARG A 20 9.04 8.41 -9.50
N ALA A 21 10.16 9.13 -9.37
CA ALA A 21 11.48 8.57 -9.65
C ALA A 21 11.85 7.44 -8.68
N ILE A 22 11.52 7.58 -7.40
CA ILE A 22 11.73 6.51 -6.40
C ILE A 22 10.96 5.25 -6.78
N MET A 23 9.67 5.38 -7.12
CA MET A 23 8.84 4.23 -7.50
C MET A 23 9.29 3.60 -8.82
N ALA A 24 9.68 4.40 -9.81
CA ALA A 24 10.20 3.86 -11.07
C ALA A 24 11.48 3.01 -10.88
N GLU A 25 12.40 3.44 -10.01
CA GLU A 25 13.61 2.67 -9.69
C GLU A 25 13.30 1.43 -8.81
N TRP A 26 12.27 1.51 -7.97
CA TRP A 26 11.77 0.39 -7.20
C TRP A 26 11.15 -0.69 -8.09
N ASP A 27 10.29 -0.29 -9.04
CA ASP A 27 9.69 -1.19 -10.02
C ASP A 27 10.74 -1.83 -10.94
N ALA A 28 11.87 -1.14 -11.16
CA ALA A 28 13.05 -1.68 -11.84
C ALA A 28 13.91 -2.64 -10.99
N GLY A 29 13.52 -2.90 -9.73
CA GLY A 29 14.14 -3.88 -8.83
C GLY A 29 15.38 -3.38 -8.08
N LEU A 30 15.61 -2.07 -7.99
CA LEU A 30 16.73 -1.54 -7.22
C LEU A 30 16.45 -1.60 -5.71
N SER A 31 17.51 -1.86 -4.93
CA SER A 31 17.42 -1.79 -3.47
C SER A 31 17.36 -0.35 -2.97
N TYR A 32 16.77 -0.12 -1.80
CA TYR A 32 16.63 1.22 -1.20
C TYR A 32 17.93 2.04 -1.18
N LYS A 33 19.06 1.40 -0.84
CA LYS A 33 20.37 2.06 -0.82
C LYS A 33 20.82 2.50 -2.21
N ARG A 34 20.58 1.68 -3.25
CA ARG A 34 20.93 2.01 -4.63
C ARG A 34 20.05 3.13 -5.18
N ILE A 35 18.76 3.12 -4.87
CA ILE A 35 17.83 4.20 -5.23
C ILE A 35 18.27 5.51 -4.57
N ALA A 36 18.56 5.49 -3.27
CA ALA A 36 19.01 6.66 -2.51
C ALA A 36 20.30 7.27 -3.07
N LEU A 37 21.29 6.42 -3.41
CA LEU A 37 22.53 6.86 -4.05
C LEU A 37 22.28 7.44 -5.45
N LYS A 38 21.46 6.77 -6.26
CA LYS A 38 21.17 7.17 -7.64
C LYS A 38 20.40 8.49 -7.72
N LEU A 39 19.43 8.69 -6.85
CA LEU A 39 18.58 9.89 -6.80
C LEU A 39 19.14 10.97 -5.85
N ASN A 40 20.32 10.74 -5.27
CA ASN A 40 20.98 11.62 -4.32
C ASN A 40 20.03 12.13 -3.21
N CYS A 41 19.33 11.20 -2.55
CA CYS A 41 18.37 11.51 -1.50
C CYS A 41 18.56 10.62 -0.27
N PRO A 42 18.07 11.03 0.92
CA PRO A 42 18.23 10.24 2.14
C PRO A 42 17.54 8.86 2.03
N PRO A 43 18.17 7.76 2.47
CA PRO A 43 17.59 6.42 2.42
C PRO A 43 16.22 6.31 3.12
N ARG A 44 16.03 7.04 4.23
CA ARG A 44 14.76 7.10 4.96
C ARG A 44 13.63 7.66 4.10
N ARG A 45 13.91 8.57 3.17
CA ARG A 45 12.90 9.14 2.27
C ARG A 45 12.42 8.09 1.26
N VAL A 46 13.35 7.32 0.70
CA VAL A 46 13.05 6.19 -0.21
C VAL A 46 12.17 5.17 0.48
N GLU A 47 12.53 4.76 1.70
CA GLU A 47 11.77 3.80 2.49
C GLU A 47 10.35 4.27 2.80
N THR A 48 10.19 5.53 3.21
CA THR A 48 8.88 6.13 3.48
C THR A 48 8.03 6.19 2.21
N THR A 49 8.60 6.66 1.09
CA THR A 49 7.88 6.73 -0.19
C THR A 49 7.41 5.33 -0.60
N ILE A 50 8.30 4.34 -0.64
CA ILE A 50 7.91 2.98 -1.04
C ILE A 50 6.88 2.42 -0.07
N SER A 51 7.03 2.58 1.25
CA SER A 51 6.04 2.11 2.22
C SER A 51 4.65 2.74 2.03
N ASN A 52 4.60 4.01 1.60
CA ASN A 52 3.35 4.72 1.38
C ASN A 52 2.61 4.24 0.12
N TYR A 53 3.34 3.74 -0.89
CA TYR A 53 2.77 3.45 -2.22
C TYR A 53 2.82 1.97 -2.62
N ASP A 54 3.72 1.16 -2.06
CA ASP A 54 3.87 -0.29 -2.30
C ASP A 54 3.03 -1.13 -1.32
N GLY A 55 1.83 -0.65 -0.96
CA GLY A 55 0.81 -1.46 -0.28
C GLY A 55 0.94 -1.66 1.23
N LYS A 56 1.92 -1.06 1.93
CA LYS A 56 1.98 -1.15 3.41
C LYS A 56 0.80 -0.44 4.08
N ALA A 57 0.34 0.66 3.48
CA ALA A 57 -0.86 1.38 3.88
C ALA A 57 -2.15 0.59 3.58
N ASP A 58 -2.24 -0.02 2.39
CA ASP A 58 -3.40 -0.80 1.96
C ASP A 58 -3.55 -2.09 2.76
N HIS A 59 -2.44 -2.78 3.07
CA HIS A 59 -2.44 -3.95 3.94
C HIS A 59 -2.87 -3.59 5.37
N ALA A 60 -2.35 -2.48 5.93
CA ALA A 60 -2.76 -2.03 7.25
C ALA A 60 -4.23 -1.58 7.30
N PHE A 61 -4.74 -0.97 6.22
CA PHE A 61 -6.15 -0.62 6.08
C PHE A 61 -7.03 -1.88 5.97
N ALA A 62 -6.68 -2.83 5.11
CA ALA A 62 -7.40 -4.09 4.95
C ALA A 62 -7.47 -4.88 6.26
N CYS A 63 -6.37 -4.98 7.01
CA CYS A 63 -6.34 -5.62 8.33
C CYS A 63 -7.26 -4.92 9.34
N ARG A 64 -7.29 -3.58 9.36
CA ARG A 64 -8.21 -2.82 10.24
C ARG A 64 -9.67 -3.02 9.86
N ALA A 65 -9.99 -2.95 8.57
CA ALA A 65 -11.35 -3.17 8.07
C ALA A 65 -11.84 -4.59 8.36
N ALA A 66 -10.99 -5.60 8.15
CA ALA A 66 -11.31 -7.00 8.45
C ALA A 66 -11.58 -7.23 9.95
N LYS A 67 -10.76 -6.62 10.83
CA LYS A 67 -10.98 -6.69 12.28
C LYS A 67 -12.29 -6.02 12.68
N GLN A 68 -12.53 -4.79 12.21
CA GLN A 68 -13.75 -4.04 12.54
C GLN A 68 -15.02 -4.77 12.05
N GLY A 69 -15.00 -5.33 10.84
CA GLY A 69 -16.12 -6.12 10.32
C GLY A 69 -16.38 -7.39 11.15
N SER A 70 -15.31 -8.05 11.61
CA SER A 70 -15.42 -9.22 12.48
C SER A 70 -16.03 -8.86 13.84
N ASP A 71 -15.59 -7.75 14.45
CA ASP A 71 -16.12 -7.27 15.72
C ASP A 71 -17.62 -6.90 15.60
N GLN A 72 -18.01 -6.24 14.51
CA GLN A 72 -19.41 -5.91 14.23
C GLN A 72 -20.28 -7.16 14.02
N LEU A 73 -19.77 -8.16 13.31
CA LEU A 73 -20.46 -9.43 13.10
C LEU A 73 -20.65 -10.16 14.44
N LEU A 74 -19.61 -10.24 15.27
CA LEU A 74 -19.69 -10.85 16.60
C LEU A 74 -20.70 -10.12 17.48
N ALA A 75 -20.72 -8.79 17.46
CA ALA A 75 -21.72 -8.00 18.19
C ALA A 75 -23.15 -8.26 17.70
N ALA A 76 -23.35 -8.38 16.39
CA ALA A 76 -24.66 -8.71 15.81
C ALA A 76 -25.12 -10.13 16.19
N ILE A 77 -24.19 -11.11 16.17
CA ILE A 77 -24.47 -12.47 16.64
C ILE A 77 -24.83 -12.46 18.13
N ALA A 78 -24.10 -11.70 18.96
CA ALA A 78 -24.39 -11.57 20.39
C ALA A 78 -25.78 -10.99 20.65
N LEU A 79 -26.20 -10.02 19.83
CA LEU A 79 -27.48 -9.35 19.95
C LEU A 79 -28.66 -10.23 19.54
N HIS A 80 -28.52 -10.97 18.44
CA HIS A 80 -29.63 -11.72 17.83
C HIS A 80 -29.64 -13.22 18.17
N HIS A 81 -28.48 -13.78 18.50
CA HIS A 81 -28.24 -15.21 18.73
C HIS A 81 -27.28 -15.44 19.91
N PRO A 82 -27.62 -14.97 21.12
CA PRO A 82 -26.75 -15.07 22.29
C PRO A 82 -26.40 -16.53 22.66
N GLU A 83 -27.25 -17.49 22.31
CA GLU A 83 -27.02 -18.93 22.49
C GLU A 83 -25.79 -19.44 21.73
N ARG A 84 -25.32 -18.72 20.71
CA ARG A 84 -24.18 -19.12 19.88
C ARG A 84 -22.83 -18.64 20.40
N ILE A 85 -22.81 -17.85 21.48
CA ILE A 85 -21.58 -17.28 22.06
C ILE A 85 -21.14 -18.00 23.35
N ALA A 86 -22.05 -18.73 24.01
CA ALA A 86 -21.82 -19.33 25.33
C ALA A 86 -21.30 -20.79 25.31
N ALA A 87 -20.62 -21.23 24.25
CA ALA A 87 -20.03 -22.57 24.15
C ALA A 87 -18.52 -22.58 24.46
#